data_AF-A0A354WGF8-F1
#
_entry.id   AF-A0A354WGF8-F1
#
_cell.length_a   1.000
_cell.length_b   1.000
_cell.length_c   1.000
_cell.angle_alpha   90.00
_cell.angle_beta   90.00
_cell.angle_gamma   90.00
#
_symmetry.space_group_name_H-M   'P 1'
#
loop_
_entity.id
_entity.type
_entity.pdbx_description
1 polymer ?
#
loop_
_entity_poly.entity_id
_entity_poly.type
_entity_poly.pdbx_seq_one_letter_code
_entity_poly.pdbx_strand_id
1 'polypeptide(L)'
;MGVMVGGAVLILGSQALWNAIQQNFTKSTVNINSASSDSSNPPSVTRSPSNSAQSLTTYNPFDNVAFPLPSCGDTKPTNSSAYPVSFYPVFIEYSEINLQAVRSKFCGDAYPMVRITNGKNAIQIASFISIERADAFKEIMIRSFGNSEVGEPRKVEWKE
;
A
#
# COMPACT_ATOMS: atom_id res chain seq x y z
N MET A 1 -13.26 28.54 -58.82
CA MET A 1 -12.64 29.63 -58.03
C MET A 1 -12.99 29.34 -56.57
N GLY A 2 -12.19 28.54 -55.84
CA GLY A 2 -11.14 29.03 -54.93
C GLY A 2 -11.80 29.60 -53.66
N VAL A 3 -11.74 28.95 -52.49
CA VAL A 3 -10.54 28.85 -51.65
C VAL A 3 -10.58 27.63 -50.72
N MET A 4 -9.45 26.91 -50.66
CA MET A 4 -9.12 25.97 -49.59
C MET A 4 -8.72 26.77 -48.34
N VAL A 5 -9.25 26.43 -47.18
CA VAL A 5 -8.67 26.83 -45.89
C VAL A 5 -8.19 25.56 -45.21
N GLY A 6 -6.92 25.24 -45.46
CA GLY A 6 -6.18 24.23 -44.73
C GLY A 6 -5.82 24.76 -43.35
N GLY A 7 -6.39 24.15 -42.31
CA GLY A 7 -5.96 24.34 -40.93
C GLY A 7 -5.11 23.16 -40.49
N ALA A 8 -3.80 23.28 -40.63
CA ALA A 8 -2.85 22.36 -40.01
C ALA A 8 -2.75 22.71 -38.51
N VAL A 9 -3.25 21.83 -37.65
CA VAL A 9 -2.99 21.92 -36.21
C VAL A 9 -1.68 21.20 -35.92
N LEU A 10 -0.62 21.98 -35.77
CA LEU A 10 0.66 21.54 -35.20
C LEU A 10 0.47 21.30 -33.70
N ILE A 11 0.23 20.06 -33.29
CA ILE A 11 0.40 19.69 -31.89
C ILE A 11 1.89 19.53 -31.63
N LEU A 12 2.50 20.63 -31.19
CA LEU A 12 3.82 20.67 -30.59
C LEU A 12 3.84 19.68 -29.41
N GLY A 13 4.71 18.69 -29.51
CA GLY A 13 4.90 17.67 -28.50
C GLY A 13 5.37 18.28 -27.17
N SER A 14 4.57 18.12 -26.14
CA SER A 14 5.00 18.30 -24.75
C SER A 14 5.49 16.97 -24.20
N GLN A 15 6.77 16.67 -24.45
CA GLN A 15 7.49 15.64 -23.71
C GLN A 15 7.79 16.19 -22.32
N ALA A 16 7.01 15.78 -21.32
CA ALA A 16 7.27 16.11 -19.94
C ALA A 16 8.54 15.36 -19.49
N LEU A 17 9.62 16.14 -19.38
CA LEU A 17 10.93 15.79 -18.87
C LEU A 17 10.84 15.40 -17.38
N TRP A 18 10.67 14.11 -17.07
CA TRP A 18 10.80 13.60 -15.70
C TRP A 18 12.24 13.19 -15.44
N ASN A 19 13.10 14.16 -15.16
CA ASN A 19 14.44 13.90 -14.62
C ASN A 19 14.61 14.57 -13.26
N ALA A 20 15.07 13.75 -12.32
CA ALA A 20 15.81 14.10 -11.10
C ALA A 20 15.05 14.78 -9.93
N ILE A 21 14.45 13.95 -9.07
CA ILE A 21 14.47 14.18 -7.62
C ILE A 21 15.01 12.91 -6.96
N GLN A 22 16.33 12.86 -6.79
CA GLN A 22 17.02 11.92 -5.91
C GLN A 22 18.07 12.71 -5.14
N GLN A 23 17.71 13.26 -3.98
CA GLN A 23 18.69 13.77 -3.00
C GLN A 23 18.11 13.69 -1.58
N ASN A 24 18.50 12.66 -0.80
CA ASN A 24 18.94 12.73 0.61
C ASN A 24 18.86 11.38 1.34
N PHE A 25 19.73 10.44 0.97
CA PHE A 25 20.22 9.48 1.97
C PHE A 25 21.67 9.83 2.27
N THR A 26 21.87 10.85 3.10
CA THR A 26 23.12 11.04 3.83
C THR A 26 23.34 9.82 4.72
N LYS A 27 24.18 8.94 4.20
CA LYS A 27 25.03 7.96 4.87
C LYS A 27 25.49 8.45 6.25
N SER A 28 24.82 8.01 7.33
CA SER A 28 25.38 8.05 8.67
C SER A 28 26.38 6.92 8.82
N THR A 29 27.64 7.21 8.50
CA THR A 29 28.79 6.37 8.84
C THR A 29 29.01 6.46 10.35
N VAL A 30 28.65 5.40 11.07
CA VAL A 30 29.05 5.23 12.47
C VAL A 30 30.52 4.80 12.47
N ASN A 31 31.38 5.69 12.97
CA ASN A 31 32.78 5.45 13.25
C ASN A 31 32.91 4.76 14.62
N ILE A 32 33.47 3.56 14.67
CA ILE A 32 33.96 2.97 15.92
C ILE A 32 35.37 2.46 15.66
N ASN A 33 36.33 3.22 16.19
CA ASN A 33 37.74 2.91 16.17
C ASN A 33 38.05 1.64 16.99
N SER A 34 38.98 0.89 16.42
CA SER A 34 39.87 -0.17 16.91
C SER A 34 40.10 -0.32 18.42
N ALA A 35 40.02 -1.58 18.85
CA ALA A 35 40.93 -2.35 19.72
C ALA A 35 41.51 -1.73 21.00
N SER A 36 41.20 -2.35 22.14
CA SER A 36 42.16 -2.68 23.21
C SER A 36 41.55 -3.78 24.11
N SER A 37 42.26 -4.89 24.21
CA SER A 37 42.03 -5.98 25.15
C SER A 37 42.76 -5.64 26.46
N ASP A 38 42.12 -5.79 27.61
CA ASP A 38 42.84 -6.25 28.81
C ASP A 38 41.91 -6.82 29.89
N SER A 39 42.40 -7.91 30.48
CA SER A 39 41.78 -8.81 31.46
C SER A 39 41.73 -8.21 32.87
N SER A 40 40.68 -8.50 33.66
CA SER A 40 40.73 -8.95 35.08
C SER A 40 39.31 -9.07 35.71
N ASN A 41 38.99 -10.26 36.25
CA ASN A 41 37.77 -10.66 36.99
C ASN A 41 37.89 -10.33 38.52
N PRO A 42 36.93 -10.69 39.42
CA PRO A 42 35.45 -10.55 39.54
C PRO A 42 35.11 -9.81 40.90
N PRO A 43 33.91 -9.80 41.58
CA PRO A 43 32.68 -10.62 41.46
C PRO A 43 31.31 -9.88 41.61
N SER A 44 30.24 -10.63 41.34
CA SER A 44 29.01 -10.77 42.14
C SER A 44 27.79 -10.88 41.22
N VAL A 45 27.32 -12.12 41.03
CA VAL A 45 26.19 -12.47 40.17
C VAL A 45 24.89 -12.15 40.92
N THR A 46 24.38 -10.94 40.71
CA THR A 46 22.96 -10.67 40.94
C THR A 46 22.24 -10.86 39.60
N ARG A 47 21.68 -12.06 39.40
CA ARG A 47 20.75 -12.36 38.30
C ARG A 47 19.49 -11.50 38.48
N SER A 48 19.49 -10.31 37.91
CA SER A 48 18.26 -9.60 37.59
C SER A 48 17.78 -10.10 36.22
N PRO A 49 16.53 -10.53 36.06
CA PRO A 49 16.01 -10.86 34.74
C PRO A 49 15.89 -9.56 33.94
N SER A 50 16.89 -9.31 33.09
CA SER A 50 16.75 -8.37 32.00
C SER A 50 15.71 -8.94 31.05
N ASN A 51 14.45 -8.59 31.27
CA ASN A 51 13.40 -8.69 30.27
C ASN A 51 13.80 -7.76 29.12
N SER A 52 14.65 -8.27 28.25
CA SER A 52 14.81 -7.75 26.89
C SER A 52 13.43 -7.80 26.25
N ALA A 53 12.75 -6.66 26.25
CA ALA A 53 11.58 -6.44 25.43
C ALA A 53 12.03 -6.65 23.98
N GLN A 54 11.81 -7.85 23.47
CA GLN A 54 11.90 -8.13 22.05
C GLN A 54 10.91 -7.16 21.39
N SER A 55 11.40 -6.21 20.61
CA SER A 55 10.52 -5.37 19.80
C SER A 55 9.78 -6.32 18.87
N LEU A 56 8.49 -6.53 19.14
CA LEU A 56 7.59 -7.16 18.20
C LEU A 56 7.45 -6.19 17.02
N THR A 57 8.35 -6.31 16.04
CA THR A 57 8.13 -5.68 14.75
C THR A 57 6.93 -6.37 14.15
N THR A 58 5.76 -5.72 14.19
CA THR A 58 4.54 -6.21 13.56
C THR A 58 4.80 -6.37 12.07
N TYR A 59 5.04 -7.61 11.63
CA TYR A 59 5.30 -7.93 10.22
C TYR A 59 4.03 -7.69 9.41
N ASN A 60 4.08 -6.80 8.41
CA ASN A 60 2.99 -6.63 7.46
C ASN A 60 3.20 -7.58 6.27
N PRO A 61 2.23 -8.47 5.94
CA PRO A 61 2.36 -9.46 4.87
C PRO A 61 2.58 -8.86 3.48
N PHE A 62 2.32 -7.57 3.32
CA PHE A 62 2.46 -6.89 2.04
C PHE A 62 3.75 -6.05 1.91
N ASP A 63 4.60 -5.96 2.93
CA ASP A 63 5.84 -5.16 2.86
C ASP A 63 6.82 -5.68 1.79
N ASN A 64 6.72 -6.96 1.42
CA ASN A 64 7.58 -7.61 0.42
C ASN A 64 6.86 -7.84 -0.92
N VAL A 65 5.65 -7.30 -1.11
CA VAL A 65 4.91 -7.44 -2.37
C VAL A 65 5.46 -6.45 -3.40
N ALA A 66 5.79 -6.96 -4.58
CA ALA A 66 6.21 -6.12 -5.70
C ALA A 66 4.98 -5.51 -6.38
N PHE A 67 4.78 -4.21 -6.20
CA PHE A 67 3.77 -3.41 -6.89
C PHE A 67 4.34 -2.74 -8.16
N PRO A 68 3.50 -2.38 -9.15
CA PRO A 68 2.05 -2.53 -9.20
C PRO A 68 1.61 -3.97 -9.53
N LEU A 69 0.48 -4.38 -8.94
CA LEU A 69 -0.25 -5.59 -9.28
C LEU A 69 -1.39 -5.26 -10.26
N PRO A 70 -1.74 -6.17 -11.18
CA PRO A 70 -2.90 -5.96 -12.06
C PRO A 70 -4.22 -5.91 -11.28
N SER A 71 -4.31 -6.68 -10.19
CA SER A 71 -5.46 -6.72 -9.30
C SER A 71 -5.02 -6.96 -7.86
N CYS A 72 -5.75 -6.41 -6.90
CA CYS A 72 -5.52 -6.61 -5.48
C CYS A 72 -6.75 -7.15 -4.76
N GLY A 73 -6.50 -7.97 -3.73
CA GLY A 73 -7.55 -8.62 -2.96
C GLY A 73 -7.58 -10.12 -3.18
N ASP A 74 -8.60 -10.74 -2.62
CA ASP A 74 -8.85 -12.16 -2.74
C ASP A 74 -9.84 -12.43 -3.87
N THR A 75 -9.57 -13.49 -4.63
CA THR A 75 -10.53 -13.98 -5.62
C THR A 75 -11.71 -14.66 -4.93
N LYS A 76 -12.84 -14.66 -5.61
CA LYS A 76 -14.02 -15.39 -5.13
C LYS A 76 -13.72 -16.89 -5.05
N PRO A 77 -14.12 -17.59 -3.97
CA PRO A 77 -14.00 -19.04 -3.91
C PRO A 77 -14.70 -19.70 -5.10
N THR A 78 -14.10 -20.74 -5.67
CA THR A 78 -14.69 -21.50 -6.79
C THR A 78 -15.59 -22.64 -6.30
N ASN A 79 -15.46 -23.03 -5.04
CA ASN A 79 -16.27 -24.06 -4.40
C ASN A 79 -17.48 -23.45 -3.69
N SER A 80 -18.68 -23.97 -3.99
CA SER A 80 -19.93 -23.51 -3.36
C SER A 80 -19.93 -23.65 -1.84
N SER A 81 -19.24 -24.65 -1.28
CA SER A 81 -19.16 -24.89 0.17
C SER A 81 -18.38 -23.82 0.96
N ALA A 82 -17.64 -22.92 0.29
CA ALA A 82 -16.98 -21.80 0.95
C ALA A 82 -17.89 -20.57 1.13
N TYR A 83 -19.13 -20.63 0.66
CA TYR A 83 -20.10 -19.55 0.76
C TYR A 83 -21.06 -19.77 1.96
N PRO A 84 -21.60 -18.69 2.55
CA PRO A 84 -21.34 -17.29 2.22
C PRO A 84 -19.95 -16.83 2.66
N VAL A 85 -19.34 -15.95 1.86
CA VAL A 85 -18.04 -15.35 2.17
C VAL A 85 -18.19 -13.85 2.40
N SER A 86 -17.52 -13.35 3.43
CA SER A 86 -17.46 -11.91 3.74
C SER A 86 -16.22 -11.31 3.12
N PHE A 87 -16.40 -10.28 2.30
CA PHE A 87 -15.33 -9.50 1.72
C PHE A 87 -15.21 -8.15 2.42
N TYR A 88 -14.03 -7.85 2.95
CA TYR A 88 -13.65 -6.62 3.61
C TYR A 88 -12.98 -5.68 2.59
N PRO A 89 -13.70 -4.70 2.04
CA PRO A 89 -13.13 -3.78 1.06
C PRO A 89 -12.21 -2.76 1.73
N VAL A 90 -11.15 -2.36 1.04
CA VAL A 90 -10.25 -1.28 1.47
C VAL A 90 -10.49 -0.06 0.59
N PHE A 91 -10.71 1.08 1.24
CA PHE A 91 -11.00 2.34 0.58
C PHE A 91 -9.97 3.41 0.91
N ILE A 92 -9.86 4.38 0.01
CA ILE A 92 -9.26 5.69 0.27
C ILE A 92 -10.20 6.80 -0.24
N GLU A 93 -9.98 8.03 0.18
CA GLU A 93 -10.73 9.18 -0.34
C GLU A 93 -10.48 9.38 -1.83
N TYR A 94 -11.56 9.69 -2.53
CA TYR A 94 -11.52 9.94 -3.95
C TYR A 94 -10.86 11.28 -4.28
N SER A 95 -9.85 11.22 -5.13
CA SER A 95 -9.42 12.29 -6.01
C SER A 95 -8.90 11.65 -7.30
N GLU A 96 -8.93 12.37 -8.42
CA GLU A 96 -8.42 11.82 -9.68
C GLU A 96 -6.91 11.48 -9.56
N ILE A 97 -6.16 12.31 -8.86
CA ILE A 97 -4.72 12.09 -8.60
C ILE A 97 -4.51 10.80 -7.81
N ASN A 98 -5.31 10.55 -6.76
CA ASN A 98 -5.23 9.32 -5.98
C ASN A 98 -5.59 8.10 -6.81
N LEU A 99 -6.64 8.17 -7.64
CA LEU A 99 -7.04 7.04 -8.49
C LEU A 99 -5.93 6.65 -9.47
N GLN A 100 -5.34 7.63 -10.15
CA GLN A 100 -4.24 7.38 -11.08
C GLN A 100 -2.98 6.87 -10.35
N ALA A 101 -2.67 7.42 -9.17
CA ALA A 101 -1.55 6.97 -8.36
C ALA A 101 -1.73 5.53 -7.85
N VAL A 102 -2.93 5.16 -7.38
CA VAL A 102 -3.22 3.79 -6.96
C VAL A 102 -3.08 2.82 -8.13
N ARG A 103 -3.65 3.15 -9.31
CA ARG A 103 -3.57 2.27 -10.49
C ARG A 103 -2.15 2.06 -11.00
N SER A 104 -1.34 3.11 -10.98
CA SER A 104 0.03 3.06 -11.51
C SER A 104 1.06 2.51 -10.53
N LYS A 105 0.82 2.62 -9.21
CA LYS A 105 1.79 2.25 -8.17
C LYS A 105 1.38 1.08 -7.30
N PHE A 106 0.10 0.69 -7.30
CA PHE A 106 -0.44 -0.34 -6.41
C PHE A 106 -1.32 -1.32 -7.17
N CYS A 107 -2.60 -1.02 -7.37
CA CYS A 107 -3.60 -1.98 -7.85
C CYS A 107 -4.26 -1.43 -9.11
N GLY A 108 -3.96 -2.06 -10.25
CA GLY A 108 -4.43 -1.62 -11.56
C GLY A 108 -5.96 -1.64 -11.72
N ASP A 109 -6.65 -2.49 -10.96
CA ASP A 109 -8.10 -2.65 -10.97
C ASP A 109 -8.84 -1.72 -10.00
N ALA A 110 -8.14 -0.81 -9.31
CA ALA A 110 -8.78 0.14 -8.41
C ALA A 110 -9.80 1.00 -9.18
N TYR A 111 -10.94 1.31 -8.54
CA TYR A 111 -12.04 2.03 -9.20
C TYR A 111 -12.74 3.02 -8.27
N PRO A 112 -13.26 4.13 -8.81
CA PRO A 112 -14.03 5.08 -8.04
C PRO A 112 -15.45 4.57 -7.81
N MET A 113 -16.01 4.87 -6.65
CA MET A 113 -17.40 4.57 -6.31
C MET A 113 -17.97 5.54 -5.28
N VAL A 114 -19.29 5.60 -5.18
CA VAL A 114 -20.00 6.27 -4.09
C VAL A 114 -20.32 5.23 -3.02
N ARG A 115 -19.84 5.43 -1.79
CA ARG A 115 -20.12 4.53 -0.67
C ARG A 115 -21.59 4.58 -0.31
N ILE A 116 -22.28 3.44 -0.41
CA ILE A 116 -23.70 3.32 -0.06
C ILE A 116 -23.93 3.65 1.44
N THR A 117 -22.95 3.37 2.30
CA THR A 117 -23.07 3.56 3.75
C THR A 117 -23.12 5.03 4.18
N ASN A 118 -22.48 5.96 3.44
CA ASN A 118 -22.37 7.36 3.86
C ASN A 118 -22.46 8.39 2.72
N GLY A 119 -22.68 7.95 1.47
CA GLY A 119 -22.81 8.80 0.30
C GLY A 119 -21.52 9.47 -0.18
N LYS A 120 -20.35 9.16 0.40
CA LYS A 120 -19.08 9.79 0.05
C LYS A 120 -18.43 9.13 -1.17
N ASN A 121 -17.76 9.93 -1.98
CA ASN A 121 -16.89 9.43 -3.05
C ASN A 121 -15.66 8.77 -2.44
N ALA A 122 -15.35 7.56 -2.89
CA ALA A 122 -14.19 6.79 -2.47
C ALA A 122 -13.57 6.06 -3.65
N ILE A 123 -12.34 5.59 -3.48
CA ILE A 123 -11.69 4.64 -4.38
C ILE A 123 -11.65 3.32 -3.65
N GLN A 124 -12.22 2.27 -4.25
CA GLN A 124 -12.03 0.91 -3.76
C GLN A 124 -10.78 0.33 -4.41
N ILE A 125 -9.82 -0.07 -3.58
CA ILE A 125 -8.50 -0.51 -4.03
C ILE A 125 -8.41 -2.04 -4.07
N ALA A 126 -8.94 -2.69 -3.05
CA ALA A 126 -8.85 -4.13 -2.86
C ALA A 126 -10.02 -4.62 -2.02
N SER A 127 -10.20 -5.95 -1.98
CA SER A 127 -11.17 -6.59 -1.10
C SER A 127 -10.64 -7.95 -0.64
N PHE A 128 -10.58 -8.19 0.67
CA PHE A 128 -10.01 -9.41 1.23
C PHE A 128 -11.07 -10.22 1.98
N ILE A 129 -10.89 -11.53 2.07
CA ILE A 129 -11.75 -12.40 2.89
C ILE A 129 -11.36 -12.32 4.37
N SER A 130 -10.09 -12.04 4.66
CA SER A 130 -9.59 -11.82 6.03
C SER A 130 -9.58 -10.33 6.37
N ILE A 131 -10.17 -9.99 7.52
CA ILE A 131 -10.13 -8.62 8.06
C ILE A 131 -8.70 -8.21 8.42
N GLU A 132 -7.89 -9.13 8.92
CA GLU A 132 -6.49 -8.87 9.29
C GLU A 132 -5.65 -8.51 8.06
N ARG A 133 -5.90 -9.17 6.92
CA ARG A 133 -5.28 -8.81 5.64
C ARG A 133 -5.79 -7.48 5.12
N ALA A 134 -7.09 -7.19 5.25
CA ALA A 134 -7.63 -5.89 4.88
C ALA A 134 -6.99 -4.76 5.72
N ASP A 135 -6.84 -4.97 7.03
CA ASP A 135 -6.20 -4.02 7.94
C ASP A 135 -4.71 -3.85 7.63
N ALA A 136 -3.98 -4.94 7.39
CA ALA A 136 -2.59 -4.85 6.98
C ALA A 136 -2.44 -4.07 5.66
N PHE A 137 -3.32 -4.29 4.68
CA PHE A 137 -3.28 -3.55 3.43
C PHE A 137 -3.63 -2.08 3.62
N LYS A 138 -4.62 -1.77 4.46
CA LYS A 138 -4.99 -0.40 4.87
C LYS A 138 -3.78 0.35 5.42
N GLU A 139 -2.93 -0.26 6.24
CA GLU A 139 -1.72 0.39 6.77
C GLU A 139 -0.72 0.81 5.68
N ILE A 140 -0.62 0.07 4.57
CA ILE A 140 0.21 0.51 3.42
C ILE A 140 -0.42 1.74 2.76
N MET A 141 -1.73 1.74 2.60
CA MET A 141 -2.46 2.83 1.98
C MET A 141 -2.42 4.10 2.84
N ILE A 142 -2.53 3.99 4.16
CA ILE A 142 -2.34 5.11 5.09
C ILE A 142 -0.93 5.70 4.94
N ARG A 143 0.12 4.85 4.92
CA ARG A 143 1.51 5.33 4.73
C ARG A 143 1.72 6.06 3.40
N SER A 144 0.96 5.70 2.37
CA SER A 144 1.16 6.19 1.00
C SER A 144 0.29 7.39 0.64
N PHE A 145 -0.94 7.45 1.17
CA PHE A 145 -1.96 8.47 0.82
C PHE A 145 -2.40 9.31 2.01
N GLY A 146 -2.02 8.94 3.23
CA GLY A 146 -2.41 9.63 4.48
C GLY A 146 -3.78 9.22 5.01
N ASN A 147 -4.58 8.50 4.21
CA ASN A 147 -5.91 8.07 4.58
C ASN A 147 -6.23 6.70 3.96
N SER A 148 -6.81 5.80 4.74
CA SER A 148 -7.44 4.58 4.26
C SER A 148 -8.35 4.00 5.33
N GLU A 149 -9.36 3.24 4.92
CA GLU A 149 -10.30 2.58 5.82
C GLU A 149 -10.65 1.18 5.30
N VAL A 150 -10.90 0.27 6.23
CA VAL A 150 -11.57 -1.00 5.92
C VAL A 150 -13.08 -0.76 6.05
N GLY A 151 -13.82 -1.09 5.00
CA GLY A 151 -15.27 -0.99 4.99
C GLY A 151 -15.96 -2.14 5.71
N GLU A 152 -17.28 -2.00 5.86
CA GLU A 152 -18.11 -3.08 6.36
C GLU A 152 -18.02 -4.32 5.45
N PRO A 153 -18.06 -5.53 6.04
CA PRO A 153 -18.00 -6.77 5.28
C PRO A 153 -19.19 -6.89 4.35
N ARG A 154 -18.90 -7.09 3.06
CA ARG A 154 -19.92 -7.43 2.06
C ARG A 154 -20.02 -8.94 1.92
N LYS A 155 -21.13 -9.49 2.38
CA LYS A 155 -21.46 -10.90 2.21
C LYS A 155 -21.79 -11.18 0.75
N VAL A 156 -21.13 -12.19 0.19
CA VAL A 156 -21.41 -12.71 -1.14
C VAL A 156 -21.94 -14.12 -0.96
N GLU A 157 -23.10 -14.39 -1.56
CA GLU A 157 -23.73 -15.71 -1.62
C GLU A 157 -23.24 -16.47 -2.86
N TRP A 158 -23.35 -17.80 -2.83
CA TRP A 158 -23.13 -18.62 -4.01
C TRP A 158 -24.20 -18.29 -5.06
N LYS A 159 -23.76 -18.10 -6.31
CA LYS A 159 -24.63 -17.99 -7.48
C LYS A 159 -24.24 -19.11 -8.44
N GLU A 160 -25.18 -20.02 -8.67
CA GLU A 160 -25.08 -21.09 -9.66
C GLU A 160 -25.03 -20.55 -11.10
#